data_AF-A0A3D1Y7J7-F1
#
_entry.id   AF-A0A3D1Y7J7-F1
#
_cell.length_a   1.000
_cell.length_b   1.000
_cell.length_c   1.000
_cell.angle_alpha   90.00
_cell.angle_beta   90.00
_cell.angle_gamma   90.00
#
_symmetry.space_group_name_H-M   'P 1'
#
loop_
_entity.id
_entity.type
_entity.pdbx_description
1 polymer ?
#
loop_
_entity_poly.entity_id
_entity_poly.type
_entity_poly.pdbx_seq_one_letter_code
_entity_poly.pdbx_strand_id
1 'polypeptide(L)'
;MLKFTDNLKLHVFEMRNLSAETRRLFQSDMRIVVDYLAEGNGYCSDRKIVHKEALIKLLRVLSGDENVEDTLSMMQERGIKEEEDVKVCELFDQYERRGQQKEFERSIERMVLENLEEHRTEETIVGKLVRWFSLTKEQAKMYYDKCARDVV
;
A
#
# COMPACT_ATOMS: atom_id res chain seq x y z
N MET A 1 -32.16 23.59 29.78
CA MET A 1 -30.75 23.98 29.60
C MET A 1 -29.88 22.78 29.93
N LEU A 2 -29.41 22.05 28.92
CA LEU A 2 -28.45 20.96 29.11
C LEU A 2 -27.07 21.59 29.33
N LYS A 3 -26.49 21.44 30.52
CA LYS A 3 -25.08 21.78 30.80
C LYS A 3 -24.21 20.73 30.11
N PHE A 4 -23.80 21.01 28.88
CA PHE A 4 -22.77 20.21 28.21
C PHE A 4 -21.46 20.39 28.99
N THR A 5 -20.85 19.27 29.35
CA THR A 5 -19.63 19.19 30.16
C THR A 5 -18.42 19.67 29.35
N ASP A 6 -17.98 20.91 29.56
CA ASP A 6 -16.79 21.54 28.94
C ASP A 6 -15.44 21.08 29.53
N ASN A 7 -15.32 19.83 30.01
CA ASN A 7 -14.07 19.32 30.60
C ASN A 7 -13.41 18.25 29.73
N LEU A 8 -13.32 18.48 28.42
CA LEU A 8 -12.62 17.59 27.51
C LEU A 8 -11.11 17.87 27.58
N LYS A 9 -10.35 16.95 28.19
CA LYS A 9 -8.89 17.02 28.24
C LYS A 9 -8.33 16.13 27.13
N LEU A 10 -7.66 16.76 26.16
CA LEU A 10 -6.93 16.07 25.10
C LEU A 10 -5.48 15.90 25.53
N HIS A 11 -4.99 14.65 25.53
CA HIS A 11 -3.58 14.34 25.67
C HIS A 11 -3.04 13.91 24.31
N VAL A 12 -2.07 14.65 23.79
CA VAL A 12 -1.41 14.36 22.52
C VAL A 12 -0.03 13.80 22.80
N PHE A 13 0.28 12.64 22.22
CA PHE A 13 1.59 11.99 22.34
C PHE A 13 2.19 11.81 20.95
N GLU A 14 3.46 12.16 20.82
CA GLU A 14 4.22 11.87 19.61
C GLU A 14 4.71 10.41 19.65
N MET A 15 3.99 9.54 18.95
CA MET A 15 4.20 8.08 18.99
C MET A 15 5.63 7.67 18.60
N ARG A 16 6.27 8.39 17.66
CA ARG A 16 7.65 8.15 17.22
C ARG A 16 8.68 8.29 18.36
N ASN A 17 8.41 9.16 19.33
CA ASN A 17 9.34 9.51 20.40
C ASN A 17 9.05 8.74 21.71
N LEU A 18 8.13 7.79 21.70
CA LEU A 18 7.83 6.97 22.87
C LEU A 18 8.99 6.03 23.19
N SER A 19 9.39 6.01 24.48
CA SER A 19 10.41 5.09 24.97
C SER A 19 9.97 3.64 24.79
N ALA A 20 10.94 2.72 24.66
CA ALA A 20 10.65 1.29 24.52
C ALA A 20 9.82 0.73 25.70
N GLU A 21 9.96 1.30 26.89
CA GLU A 21 9.16 0.94 28.06
C GLU A 21 7.68 1.34 27.88
N THR A 22 7.41 2.58 27.47
CA THR A 22 6.04 3.04 27.19
C THR A 22 5.42 2.28 26.03
N ARG A 23 6.20 1.99 24.97
CA ARG A 23 5.73 1.17 23.84
C ARG A 23 5.26 -0.21 24.31
N ARG A 24 5.90 -0.80 25.34
CA ARG A 24 5.50 -2.10 25.90
C ARG A 24 4.13 -2.12 26.58
N LEU A 25 3.57 -0.96 26.90
CA LEU A 25 2.23 -0.87 27.48
C LEU A 25 1.12 -1.05 26.44
N PHE A 26 1.42 -0.86 25.15
CA PHE A 26 0.46 -1.09 24.08
C PHE A 26 0.22 -2.58 23.87
N GLN A 27 -1.05 -2.95 23.71
CA GLN A 27 -1.51 -4.32 23.52
C GLN A 27 -2.02 -4.53 22.09
N SER A 28 -2.18 -5.80 21.71
CA SER A 28 -2.67 -6.18 20.38
C SER A 28 -1.82 -5.57 19.25
N ASP A 29 -2.42 -5.35 18.08
CA ASP A 29 -1.75 -4.82 16.89
C ASP A 29 -1.33 -3.35 17.04
N MET A 30 -1.85 -2.63 18.04
CA MET A 30 -1.40 -1.26 18.31
C MET A 30 0.09 -1.22 18.68
N ARG A 31 0.60 -2.29 19.30
CA ARG A 31 2.03 -2.41 19.57
C ARG A 31 2.86 -2.40 18.30
N ILE A 32 2.37 -3.05 17.25
CA ILE A 32 3.01 -3.14 15.93
C ILE A 32 3.11 -1.73 15.32
N VAL A 33 2.02 -0.96 15.39
CA VAL A 33 1.95 0.41 14.85
C VAL A 33 2.95 1.32 15.55
N VAL A 34 2.97 1.31 16.89
CA VAL A 34 3.84 2.20 17.65
C VAL A 34 5.31 1.81 17.48
N ASP A 35 5.61 0.50 17.42
CA ASP A 35 6.97 0.02 17.12
C ASP A 35 7.42 0.45 15.72
N TYR A 36 6.56 0.30 14.71
CA TYR A 36 6.82 0.77 13.35
C TYR A 36 7.09 2.28 13.28
N LEU A 37 6.27 3.11 13.95
CA LEU A 37 6.43 4.56 13.91
C LEU A 37 7.74 5.03 14.58
N ALA A 38 8.21 4.30 15.59
CA ALA A 38 9.45 4.61 16.30
C ALA A 38 10.70 4.08 15.58
N GLU A 39 10.64 2.88 14.99
CA GLU A 39 11.79 2.20 14.38
C GLU A 39 11.90 2.46 12.86
N GLY A 40 10.81 2.90 12.23
CA GLY A 40 10.76 3.28 10.82
C GLY A 40 10.86 2.08 9.87
N ASN A 41 11.43 2.32 8.68
CA ASN A 41 11.47 1.34 7.59
C ASN A 41 12.23 0.04 7.91
N GLY A 42 13.06 0.04 8.96
CA GLY A 42 13.78 -1.16 9.41
C GLY A 42 12.96 -2.07 10.33
N TYR A 43 11.75 -1.67 10.73
CA TYR A 43 10.93 -2.44 11.65
C TYR A 43 10.44 -3.74 11.01
N CYS A 44 10.82 -4.85 11.61
CA CYS A 44 10.45 -6.20 11.20
C CYS A 44 10.20 -7.02 12.45
N SER A 45 9.12 -7.81 12.46
CA SER A 45 8.66 -8.50 13.66
C SER A 45 7.96 -9.81 13.33
N ASP A 46 8.29 -10.85 14.10
CA ASP A 46 7.63 -12.16 14.04
C ASP A 46 6.28 -12.20 14.79
N ARG A 47 5.83 -11.06 15.35
CA ARG A 47 4.52 -10.99 16.01
C ARG A 47 3.42 -11.33 15.01
N LYS A 48 2.46 -12.15 15.47
CA LYS A 48 1.23 -12.43 14.72
C LYS A 48 0.32 -11.22 14.72
N ILE A 49 -0.34 -10.98 13.60
CA ILE A 49 -1.34 -9.93 13.46
C ILE A 49 -2.71 -10.49 13.79
N VAL A 50 -3.38 -9.90 14.79
CA VAL A 50 -4.69 -10.35 15.27
C VAL A 50 -5.81 -9.77 14.41
N HIS A 51 -5.81 -8.45 14.19
CA HIS A 51 -6.81 -7.71 13.42
C HIS A 51 -6.18 -7.15 12.14
N LYS A 52 -6.13 -7.95 11.07
CA LYS A 52 -5.37 -7.61 9.86
C LYS A 52 -6.06 -6.50 9.09
N GLU A 53 -7.37 -6.56 8.93
CA GLU A 53 -8.12 -5.51 8.24
C GLU A 53 -7.92 -4.15 8.93
N ALA A 54 -8.09 -4.12 10.26
CA ALA A 54 -7.94 -2.90 11.04
C ALA A 54 -6.51 -2.34 10.96
N LEU A 55 -5.50 -3.20 11.09
CA LEU A 55 -4.09 -2.80 10.98
C LEU A 55 -3.78 -2.25 9.58
N ILE A 56 -4.23 -2.93 8.53
CA ILE A 56 -4.01 -2.50 7.15
C ILE A 56 -4.69 -1.15 6.88
N LYS A 57 -5.97 -0.99 7.28
CA LYS A 57 -6.69 0.29 7.13
C LYS A 57 -5.93 1.42 7.80
N LEU A 58 -5.47 1.21 9.03
CA LEU A 58 -4.69 2.21 9.77
C LEU A 58 -3.38 2.57 9.05
N LEU A 59 -2.62 1.58 8.58
CA LEU A 59 -1.36 1.82 7.85
C LEU A 59 -1.58 2.60 6.55
N ARG A 60 -2.68 2.32 5.83
CA ARG A 60 -3.07 3.05 4.63
C ARG A 60 -3.39 4.51 4.92
N VAL A 61 -4.22 4.78 5.95
CA VAL A 61 -4.52 6.15 6.38
C VAL A 61 -3.25 6.89 6.80
N LEU A 62 -2.37 6.26 7.56
CA LEU A 62 -1.08 6.86 7.96
C LEU A 62 -0.15 7.13 6.77
N SER A 63 -0.32 6.40 5.67
CA SER A 63 0.41 6.60 4.42
C SER A 63 -0.22 7.66 3.51
N GLY A 64 -1.33 8.28 3.92
CA GLY A 64 -2.04 9.32 3.16
C GLY A 64 -3.12 8.79 2.21
N ASP A 65 -3.54 7.53 2.34
CA ASP A 65 -4.67 6.99 1.59
C ASP A 65 -6.00 7.48 2.18
N GLU A 66 -6.77 8.22 1.38
CA GLU A 66 -8.04 8.83 1.80
C GLU A 66 -9.23 7.84 1.72
N ASN A 67 -9.11 6.75 0.93
CA ASN A 67 -10.17 5.76 0.77
C ASN A 67 -9.66 4.35 1.12
N VAL A 68 -10.04 3.86 2.29
CA VAL A 68 -9.63 2.54 2.78
C VAL A 68 -10.76 1.51 2.81
N GLU A 69 -11.94 1.81 2.24
CA GLU A 69 -13.10 0.91 2.25
C GLU A 69 -12.89 -0.33 1.38
N ASP A 70 -12.06 -0.23 0.35
CA ASP A 70 -11.67 -1.36 -0.51
C ASP A 70 -10.65 -2.31 0.16
N THR A 71 -10.25 -2.06 1.42
CA THR A 71 -9.26 -2.89 2.12
C THR A 71 -9.67 -4.35 2.18
N LEU A 72 -10.94 -4.64 2.45
CA LEU A 72 -11.41 -6.01 2.55
C LEU A 72 -11.30 -6.74 1.19
N SER A 73 -11.74 -6.09 0.11
CA SER A 73 -11.60 -6.62 -1.25
C SER A 73 -10.13 -6.86 -1.61
N MET A 74 -9.25 -5.90 -1.28
CA MET A 74 -7.81 -6.02 -1.48
C MET A 74 -7.20 -7.17 -0.67
N MET A 75 -7.70 -7.48 0.53
CA MET A 75 -7.25 -8.62 1.31
C MET A 75 -7.70 -9.94 0.66
N GLN A 76 -8.96 -10.02 0.23
CA GLN A 76 -9.53 -11.20 -0.43
C GLN A 76 -8.80 -11.54 -1.74
N GLU A 77 -8.56 -10.55 -2.60
CA GLU A 77 -7.77 -10.71 -3.84
C GLU A 77 -6.37 -11.26 -3.58
N ARG A 78 -5.80 -10.95 -2.41
CA ARG A 78 -4.47 -11.40 -1.99
C ARG A 78 -4.49 -12.72 -1.22
N GLY A 79 -5.67 -13.30 -0.99
CA GLY A 79 -5.84 -14.48 -0.15
C GLY A 79 -5.50 -14.24 1.32
N ILE A 80 -5.42 -12.98 1.78
CA ILE A 80 -5.21 -12.66 3.19
C ILE A 80 -6.55 -12.83 3.90
N LYS A 81 -6.65 -13.85 4.76
CA LYS A 81 -7.82 -14.05 5.59
C LYS A 81 -7.56 -13.58 7.02
N GLU A 82 -8.62 -13.11 7.67
CA GLU A 82 -8.54 -12.66 9.05
C GLU A 82 -8.12 -13.80 9.98
N GLU A 83 -8.53 -15.05 9.69
CA GLU A 83 -8.23 -16.21 10.52
C GLU A 83 -6.82 -16.79 10.32
N GLU A 84 -6.08 -16.36 9.29
CA GLU A 84 -4.77 -16.91 9.00
C GLU A 84 -3.69 -16.35 9.93
N ASP A 85 -2.73 -17.17 10.32
CA ASP A 85 -1.57 -16.71 11.08
C ASP A 85 -0.59 -16.02 10.13
N VAL A 86 -0.59 -14.68 10.12
CA VAL A 86 0.34 -13.86 9.33
C VAL A 86 1.20 -13.02 10.26
N LYS A 87 2.51 -13.02 10.03
CA LYS A 87 3.47 -12.19 10.76
C LYS A 87 3.56 -10.78 10.16
N VAL A 88 4.04 -9.82 10.94
CA VAL A 88 4.25 -8.44 10.46
C VAL A 88 5.23 -8.38 9.29
N CYS A 89 6.36 -9.08 9.39
CA CYS A 89 7.35 -9.13 8.32
C CYS A 89 6.76 -9.66 7.00
N GLU A 90 6.02 -10.77 7.08
CA GLU A 90 5.36 -11.37 5.93
C GLU A 90 4.33 -10.43 5.30
N LEU A 91 3.56 -9.70 6.12
CA LEU A 91 2.64 -8.68 5.62
C LEU A 91 3.40 -7.56 4.92
N PHE A 92 4.46 -7.02 5.52
CA PHE A 92 5.22 -5.90 4.96
C PHE A 92 5.91 -6.28 3.65
N ASP A 93 6.53 -7.46 3.57
CA ASP A 93 7.14 -7.98 2.34
C ASP A 93 6.12 -8.11 1.19
N GLN A 94 4.87 -8.46 1.49
CA GLN A 94 3.81 -8.49 0.48
C GLN A 94 3.45 -7.08 0.00
N TYR A 95 3.41 -6.10 0.91
CA TYR A 95 3.14 -4.70 0.56
C TYR A 95 4.27 -4.05 -0.22
N GLU A 96 5.53 -4.30 0.15
CA GLU A 96 6.70 -3.80 -0.59
C GLU A 96 6.72 -4.34 -2.02
N ARG A 97 6.53 -5.65 -2.20
CA ARG A 97 6.42 -6.28 -3.52
C ARG A 97 5.30 -5.65 -4.36
N ARG A 98 4.15 -5.35 -3.75
CA ARG A 98 3.05 -4.67 -4.45
C ARG A 98 3.39 -3.23 -4.80
N GLY A 99 4.07 -2.51 -3.91
CA GLY A 99 4.56 -1.16 -4.19
C GLY A 99 5.44 -1.14 -5.44
N GLN A 100 6.40 -2.06 -5.50
CA GLN A 100 7.29 -2.22 -6.66
C GLN A 100 6.51 -2.58 -7.93
N GLN A 101 5.54 -3.49 -7.85
CA GLN A 101 4.72 -3.87 -9.00
C GLN A 101 3.88 -2.70 -9.52
N LYS A 102 3.24 -1.93 -8.63
CA LYS A 102 2.47 -0.74 -9.03
C LYS A 102 3.35 0.31 -9.70
N GLU A 103 4.55 0.54 -9.18
CA GLU A 103 5.50 1.48 -9.79
C GLU A 103 5.98 0.99 -11.16
N PHE A 104 6.21 -0.31 -11.31
CA PHE A 104 6.53 -0.91 -12.60
C PHE A 104 5.39 -0.73 -13.62
N GLU A 105 4.14 -1.02 -13.22
CA GLU A 105 2.95 -0.81 -14.05
C GLU A 105 2.79 0.67 -14.45
N ARG A 106 2.91 1.60 -13.50
CA ARG A 106 2.86 3.05 -13.77
C ARG A 106 3.95 3.50 -14.74
N SER A 107 5.15 2.94 -14.62
CA SER A 107 6.25 3.24 -15.54
C SER A 107 5.94 2.80 -16.97
N ILE A 108 5.28 1.66 -17.14
CA ILE A 108 4.83 1.17 -18.45
C ILE A 108 3.74 2.10 -19.00
N GLU A 109 2.71 2.39 -18.20
CA GLU A 109 1.59 3.25 -18.61
C GLU A 109 2.07 4.63 -19.04
N ARG A 110 2.94 5.28 -18.25
CA ARG A 110 3.53 6.57 -18.61
C ARG A 110 4.25 6.53 -19.94
N MET A 111 5.07 5.49 -20.16
CA MET A 111 5.82 5.33 -21.40
C MET A 111 4.89 5.15 -22.60
N VAL A 112 3.81 4.39 -22.47
CA VAL A 112 2.81 4.23 -23.53
C VAL A 112 2.12 5.56 -23.84
N LEU A 113 1.64 6.25 -22.80
CA LEU A 113 0.93 7.53 -22.94
C LEU A 113 1.80 8.60 -23.62
N GLU A 114 3.04 8.78 -23.19
CA GLU A 114 3.99 9.72 -23.81
C GLU A 114 4.22 9.39 -25.30
N ASN A 115 4.30 8.11 -25.68
CA ASN A 115 4.48 7.74 -27.08
C ASN A 115 3.21 7.88 -27.91
N LEU A 116 2.02 7.72 -27.31
CA LEU A 116 0.74 8.00 -27.95
C LEU A 116 0.59 9.51 -28.24
N GLU A 117 0.99 10.36 -27.28
CA GLU A 117 1.03 11.82 -27.45
C GLU A 117 2.00 12.24 -28.57
N GLU A 118 3.12 11.54 -28.73
CA GLU A 118 4.05 11.71 -29.86
C GLU A 118 3.56 11.10 -31.19
N HIS A 119 2.34 10.56 -31.24
CA HIS A 119 1.77 9.88 -32.41
C HIS A 119 2.65 8.74 -32.96
N ARG A 120 3.33 8.00 -32.07
CA ARG A 120 4.09 6.80 -32.46
C ARG A 120 3.13 5.67 -32.83
N THR A 121 3.56 4.80 -33.76
CA THR A 121 2.75 3.65 -34.15
C THR A 121 2.71 2.59 -33.05
N GLU A 122 1.65 1.78 -33.05
CA GLU A 122 1.50 0.64 -32.14
C GLU A 122 2.74 -0.28 -32.19
N GLU A 123 3.24 -0.62 -33.38
CA GLU A 123 4.40 -1.52 -33.52
C GLU A 123 5.64 -0.95 -32.83
N THR A 124 5.81 0.37 -32.89
CA THR A 124 6.93 1.06 -32.24
C THR A 124 6.80 1.00 -30.73
N ILE A 125 5.60 1.27 -30.20
CA ILE A 125 5.33 1.27 -28.76
C ILE A 125 5.48 -0.14 -28.20
N VAL A 126 4.80 -1.13 -28.79
CA VAL A 126 4.89 -2.55 -28.40
C VAL A 126 6.33 -3.05 -28.50
N GLY A 127 7.06 -2.69 -29.57
CA GLY A 127 8.47 -3.04 -29.72
C GLY A 127 9.36 -2.47 -28.62
N LYS A 128 9.14 -1.22 -28.21
CA LYS A 128 9.85 -0.62 -27.07
C LYS A 128 9.48 -1.29 -25.74
N LEU A 129 8.22 -1.63 -25.52
CA LEU A 129 7.78 -2.32 -24.29
C LEU A 129 8.44 -3.67 -24.11
N VAL A 130 8.46 -4.50 -25.17
CA VAL A 130 9.16 -5.79 -25.17
C VAL A 130 10.65 -5.60 -24.87
N ARG A 131 11.28 -4.59 -25.48
CA ARG A 131 12.72 -4.35 -25.34
C ARG A 131 13.11 -3.80 -23.95
N TRP A 132 12.35 -2.86 -23.40
CA TRP A 132 12.74 -2.10 -22.19
C TRP A 132 12.20 -2.72 -20.91
N PHE A 133 11.06 -3.39 -20.95
CA PHE A 133 10.42 -3.99 -19.78
C PHE A 133 10.46 -5.52 -19.80
N SER A 134 11.14 -6.12 -20.79
CA SER A 134 11.24 -7.57 -20.99
C SER A 134 9.87 -8.27 -21.06
N LEU A 135 8.84 -7.56 -21.54
CA LEU A 135 7.50 -8.09 -21.68
C LEU A 135 7.40 -9.03 -22.89
N THR A 136 6.47 -9.97 -22.81
CA THR A 136 6.00 -10.70 -24.01
C THR A 136 5.24 -9.77 -24.95
N LYS A 137 5.12 -10.13 -26.23
CA LYS A 137 4.35 -9.31 -27.19
C LYS A 137 2.88 -9.18 -26.76
N GLU A 138 2.33 -10.25 -26.20
CA GLU A 138 0.97 -10.32 -25.71
C GLU A 138 0.77 -9.36 -24.53
N GLN A 139 1.66 -9.38 -23.54
CA GLN A 139 1.61 -8.45 -22.40
C GLN A 139 1.80 -7.00 -22.84
N ALA A 140 2.77 -6.73 -23.73
CA ALA A 140 3.00 -5.40 -24.26
C ALA A 140 1.76 -4.85 -24.99
N LYS A 141 1.10 -5.70 -25.79
CA LYS A 141 -0.15 -5.34 -26.47
C LYS A 141 -1.29 -5.08 -25.47
N MET A 142 -1.41 -5.88 -24.40
CA MET A 142 -2.41 -5.64 -23.36
C MET A 142 -2.25 -4.27 -22.69
N TYR A 143 -1.03 -3.86 -22.36
CA TYR A 143 -0.77 -2.53 -21.78
C TYR A 143 -1.06 -1.41 -22.79
N TYR A 144 -0.67 -1.58 -24.05
CA TYR A 144 -1.01 -0.65 -25.12
C TYR A 144 -2.52 -0.48 -25.27
N ASP A 145 -3.26 -1.58 -25.44
CA ASP A 145 -4.72 -1.57 -25.62
C ASP A 145 -5.43 -0.97 -24.39
N LYS A 146 -4.89 -1.19 -23.19
CA LYS A 146 -5.40 -0.57 -21.96
C LYS A 146 -5.31 0.95 -22.04
N CYS A 147 -4.12 1.50 -22.28
CA CYS A 147 -3.91 2.95 -22.30
C CYS A 147 -4.56 3.63 -23.52
N ALA A 148 -4.56 2.98 -24.69
CA ALA A 148 -5.15 3.55 -25.90
C ALA A 148 -6.67 3.74 -25.80
N ARG A 149 -7.36 2.90 -25.01
CA ARG A 149 -8.80 3.07 -24.73
C ARG A 149 -9.12 4.33 -23.91
N ASP A 150 -8.17 4.82 -23.13
CA ASP A 150 -8.37 5.98 -22.25
C ASP A 150 -8.07 7.32 -22.94
N VAL A 151 -7.52 7.30 -24.16
CA VAL A 151 -7.11 8.49 -24.94
C VAL A 151 -8.09 8.82 -26.09
N VAL A 152 -9.08 7.94 -26.37
CA VAL A 152 -10.08 8.10 -27.45
C VAL A 152 -11.40 8.67 -26.92
#